data_AF-A0A7V2N4J1-F1
#
_entry.id   AF-A0A7V2N4J1-F1
#
_cell.length_a   1.000
_cell.length_b   1.000
_cell.length_c   1.000
_cell.angle_alpha   90.00
_cell.angle_beta   90.00
_cell.angle_gamma   90.00
#
_symmetry.space_group_name_H-M   'P 1'
#
loop_
_entity.id
_entity.type
_entity.pdbx_description
1 polymer ?
#
loop_
_entity_poly.entity_id
_entity_poly.type
_entity_poly.pdbx_seq_one_letter_code
_entity_poly.pdbx_strand_id
1 'polypeptide(L)'
;MLSDRPGLGRAETFSLKKGVTLRGGYAGLAGPNSNARDVARFETILSGDLEANDRGDWYDESRNDNCYHVVTAAGAQGMQFGAILDGFTVAGGHAYEHDGDVMHRQYGGGLLSSYAHELGIHNCTFRDNFA
;
A
#
# COMPACT_ATOMS: atom_id res chain seq x y z
N MET A 1 8.11 -22.47 7.85
CA MET A 1 9.22 -21.59 7.41
C MET A 1 8.69 -20.16 7.46
N LEU A 2 8.62 -19.58 8.66
CA LEU A 2 8.37 -18.14 8.80
C LEU A 2 9.70 -17.44 8.48
N SER A 3 9.68 -16.46 7.58
CA SER A 3 10.89 -15.88 6.99
C SER A 3 11.78 -15.19 8.04
N ASP A 4 13.09 -15.45 7.98
CA ASP A 4 14.17 -14.71 8.68
C ASP A 4 14.34 -13.26 8.18
N ARG A 5 13.27 -12.64 7.68
CA ARG A 5 13.32 -11.26 7.19
C ARG A 5 13.29 -10.33 8.40
N PRO A 6 14.30 -9.46 8.58
CA PRO A 6 14.25 -8.43 9.60
C PRO A 6 13.09 -7.47 9.31
N GLY A 7 12.36 -7.07 10.35
CA GLY A 7 11.31 -6.06 10.22
C GLY A 7 11.90 -4.72 9.79
N LEU A 8 11.29 -4.09 8.79
CA LEU A 8 11.70 -2.77 8.29
C LEU A 8 11.02 -1.60 9.01
N GLY A 9 10.20 -1.88 10.02
CA GLY A 9 9.39 -0.87 10.71
C GLY A 9 8.53 -0.09 9.73
N ARG A 10 8.55 1.25 9.83
CA ARG A 10 7.79 2.14 8.94
C ARG A 10 8.17 2.04 7.45
N ALA A 11 9.28 1.39 7.11
CA ALA A 11 9.65 1.12 5.72
C ALA A 11 9.05 -0.19 5.16
N GLU A 12 8.25 -0.92 5.94
CA GLU A 12 7.44 -2.02 5.41
C GLU A 12 6.47 -1.52 4.33
N THR A 13 6.31 -2.29 3.26
CA THR A 13 5.52 -1.85 2.09
C THR A 13 5.15 -3.03 1.19
N PHE A 14 4.03 -2.91 0.50
CA PHE A 14 3.67 -3.77 -0.62
C PHE A 14 4.40 -3.29 -1.88
N SER A 15 5.59 -3.86 -2.12
CA SER A 15 6.40 -3.55 -3.30
C SER A 15 5.83 -4.22 -4.56
N LEU A 16 5.26 -3.41 -5.47
CA LEU A 16 4.79 -3.89 -6.76
C LEU A 16 5.96 -4.39 -7.60
N LYS A 17 5.72 -5.46 -8.34
CA LYS A 17 6.70 -6.03 -9.27
C LYS A 17 6.35 -5.65 -10.70
N LYS A 18 7.38 -5.32 -11.47
CA LYS A 18 7.27 -5.02 -12.90
C LYS A 18 6.47 -6.11 -13.63
N GLY A 19 5.49 -5.69 -14.43
CA GLY A 19 4.65 -6.56 -15.26
C GLY A 19 3.64 -7.42 -14.48
N VAL A 20 3.53 -7.24 -13.16
CA VAL A 20 2.60 -8.03 -12.34
C VAL A 20 1.29 -7.28 -12.17
N THR A 21 0.19 -7.98 -12.44
CA THR A 21 -1.16 -7.53 -12.09
C THR A 21 -1.58 -8.17 -10.77
N LEU A 22 -1.83 -7.35 -9.76
CA LEU A 22 -2.46 -7.73 -8.50
C LEU A 22 -3.94 -7.37 -8.55
N ARG A 23 -4.81 -8.30 -8.15
CA ARG A 23 -6.26 -8.11 -8.14
C ARG A 23 -6.86 -8.44 -6.78
N GLY A 24 -7.48 -7.46 -6.15
CA GLY A 24 -8.32 -7.62 -4.96
C GLY A 24 -9.79 -7.76 -5.34
N GLY A 25 -10.67 -7.84 -4.33
CA GLY A 25 -12.11 -7.84 -4.55
C GLY A 25 -12.74 -9.24 -4.61
N TYR A 26 -12.11 -10.29 -4.08
CA TYR A 26 -12.58 -11.67 -4.19
C TYR A 26 -13.24 -12.15 -2.90
N ALA A 27 -14.32 -12.94 -3.03
CA ALA A 27 -15.08 -13.47 -1.90
C ALA A 27 -14.25 -14.33 -0.92
N GLY A 28 -13.15 -14.91 -1.39
CA GLY A 28 -12.25 -15.72 -0.58
C GLY A 28 -12.95 -16.98 -0.03
N LEU A 29 -12.35 -17.59 1.00
CA LEU A 29 -12.82 -18.87 1.55
C LEU A 29 -14.17 -18.77 2.29
N ALA A 30 -14.62 -17.57 2.64
CA ALA A 30 -15.87 -17.35 3.36
C ALA A 30 -17.11 -17.35 2.45
N GLY A 31 -16.92 -17.25 1.12
CA GLY A 31 -18.01 -17.22 0.15
C GLY A 31 -18.37 -18.59 -0.43
N PRO A 32 -19.62 -18.80 -0.90
CA PRO A 32 -20.03 -20.02 -1.59
C PRO A 32 -19.32 -20.23 -2.94
N ASN A 33 -18.78 -19.15 -3.52
CA ASN A 33 -17.87 -19.17 -4.65
C ASN A 33 -16.69 -18.26 -4.34
N SER A 34 -15.54 -18.84 -3.99
CA SER A 34 -14.34 -18.08 -3.60
C SER A 34 -13.78 -17.18 -4.70
N ASN A 35 -14.07 -17.49 -5.96
CA ASN A 35 -13.61 -16.75 -7.12
C ASN A 35 -14.58 -15.65 -7.55
N ALA A 36 -15.74 -15.52 -6.90
CA ALA A 36 -16.64 -14.40 -7.16
C ALA A 36 -15.91 -13.09 -6.87
N ARG A 37 -15.85 -12.19 -7.86
CA ARG A 37 -15.17 -10.90 -7.74
C ARG A 37 -16.18 -9.75 -7.78
N ASP A 38 -16.17 -8.96 -6.71
CA ASP A 38 -16.96 -7.75 -6.55
C ASP A 38 -16.18 -6.83 -5.59
N VAL A 39 -15.56 -5.79 -6.14
CA VAL A 39 -14.66 -4.89 -5.38
C VAL A 39 -15.42 -4.14 -4.29
N ALA A 40 -16.69 -3.81 -4.51
CA ALA A 40 -17.50 -3.08 -3.52
C ALA A 40 -17.93 -4.00 -2.38
N ARG A 41 -18.16 -5.29 -2.65
CA ARG A 41 -18.65 -6.25 -1.66
C ARG A 41 -17.53 -6.98 -0.90
N PHE A 42 -16.42 -7.28 -1.57
CA PHE A 42 -15.34 -8.10 -1.03
C PHE A 42 -14.05 -7.28 -0.90
N GLU A 43 -14.10 -6.25 -0.06
CA GLU A 43 -12.98 -5.33 0.14
C GLU A 43 -11.68 -6.09 0.46
N THR A 44 -10.59 -5.72 -0.23
CA THR A 44 -9.25 -6.22 0.06
C THR A 44 -8.37 -5.04 0.42
N ILE A 45 -7.94 -4.99 1.67
CA ILE A 45 -7.23 -3.85 2.25
C ILE A 45 -5.73 -4.15 2.29
N LEU A 46 -4.92 -3.26 1.71
CA LEU A 46 -3.50 -3.13 1.99
C LEU A 46 -3.38 -2.05 3.07
N SER A 47 -2.95 -2.45 4.27
CA SER A 47 -2.86 -1.57 5.44
C SER A 47 -1.42 -1.18 5.73
N GLY A 48 -1.19 0.09 6.03
CA GLY A 48 0.04 0.63 6.59
C GLY A 48 0.03 0.77 8.12
N ASP A 49 -1.12 0.59 8.77
CA ASP A 49 -1.25 0.52 10.23
C ASP A 49 -0.61 -0.79 10.72
N LEU A 50 0.58 -0.69 11.32
CA LEU A 50 1.42 -1.85 11.67
C LEU A 50 0.97 -2.47 12.99
N GLU A 51 0.51 -1.64 13.93
CA GLU A 51 0.04 -2.06 15.25
C GLU A 51 -1.48 -2.25 15.33
N ALA A 52 -2.23 -1.98 14.26
CA ALA A 52 -3.69 -2.00 14.20
C ALA A 52 -4.35 -1.11 15.27
N ASN A 53 -3.74 0.05 15.53
CA ASN A 53 -4.03 0.89 16.68
C ASN A 53 -4.53 2.30 16.30
N ASP A 54 -4.66 2.61 15.01
CA ASP A 54 -5.00 3.93 14.46
C ASP A 54 -6.26 4.54 15.08
N ARG A 55 -6.12 5.76 15.61
CA ARG A 55 -7.21 6.57 16.20
C ARG A 55 -7.12 8.02 15.74
N GLY A 56 -8.12 8.80 16.13
CA GLY A 56 -8.08 10.26 16.02
C GLY A 56 -7.92 10.77 14.59
N ASP A 57 -7.30 11.93 14.49
CA ASP A 57 -6.92 12.52 13.22
C ASP A 57 -5.49 12.11 12.82
N TRP A 58 -4.94 12.79 11.83
CA TRP A 58 -3.64 12.51 11.24
C TRP A 58 -2.44 12.91 12.12
N TYR A 59 -2.66 13.63 13.23
CA TYR A 59 -1.65 13.94 14.24
C TYR A 59 -1.69 13.01 15.46
N ASP A 60 -2.65 12.09 15.53
CA ASP A 60 -2.74 11.13 16.63
C ASP A 60 -1.46 10.28 16.70
N GLU A 61 -0.92 10.12 17.90
CA GLU A 61 0.34 9.40 18.13
C GLU A 61 0.27 7.93 17.74
N SER A 62 -0.94 7.34 17.70
CA SER A 62 -1.16 5.98 17.20
C SER A 62 -0.73 5.81 15.74
N ARG A 63 -0.63 6.89 14.96
CA ARG A 63 -0.20 6.79 13.54
C ARG A 63 1.31 6.81 13.37
N ASN A 64 2.07 6.98 14.44
CA ASN A 64 3.53 7.11 14.37
C ASN A 64 4.24 5.80 14.03
N ASP A 65 3.61 4.63 14.25
CA ASP A 65 4.16 3.35 13.81
C ASP A 65 3.83 3.03 12.33
N ASN A 66 2.88 3.73 11.73
CA ASN A 66 2.42 3.44 10.38
C ASN A 66 3.53 3.52 9.34
N CYS A 67 3.43 2.66 8.33
CA CYS A 67 4.32 2.70 7.18
C CYS A 67 4.31 4.08 6.50
N TYR A 68 5.46 4.52 6.02
CA TYR A 68 5.53 5.74 5.21
C TYR A 68 4.73 5.60 3.92
N HIS A 69 4.88 4.45 3.23
CA HIS A 69 4.22 4.19 1.95
C HIS A 69 3.62 2.79 1.97
N VAL A 70 2.30 2.68 1.99
CA VAL A 70 1.63 1.37 1.98
C VAL A 70 2.02 0.58 0.74
N VAL A 71 2.02 1.23 -0.43
CA VAL A 71 2.40 0.63 -1.72
C VAL A 71 3.61 1.36 -2.30
N THR A 72 4.57 0.61 -2.83
CA THR A 72 5.71 1.17 -3.56
C THR A 72 5.81 0.59 -4.97
N ALA A 73 6.05 1.48 -5.94
CA ALA A 73 6.34 1.12 -7.33
C ALA A 73 7.65 1.81 -7.76
N ALA A 74 8.75 1.06 -7.70
CA ALA A 74 10.08 1.57 -8.04
C ALA A 74 10.56 0.94 -9.35
N GLY A 75 10.43 1.69 -10.45
CA GLY A 75 10.96 1.35 -11.76
C GLY A 75 12.37 1.87 -11.99
N ALA A 76 12.78 1.86 -13.25
CA ALA A 76 14.07 2.39 -13.71
C ALA A 76 13.84 3.33 -14.89
N GLN A 77 14.64 4.39 -14.98
CA GLN A 77 14.58 5.35 -16.08
C GLN A 77 14.65 4.65 -17.44
N GLY A 78 13.76 5.05 -18.37
CA GLY A 78 13.72 4.51 -19.72
C GLY A 78 13.16 3.08 -19.83
N MET A 79 12.67 2.48 -18.75
CA MET A 79 12.13 1.12 -18.72
C MET A 79 10.64 1.12 -18.41
N GLN A 80 9.88 0.27 -19.12
CA GLN A 80 8.47 0.01 -18.82
C GLN A 80 8.36 -0.73 -17.48
N PHE A 81 7.46 -0.29 -16.59
CA PHE A 81 7.15 -0.97 -15.33
C PHE A 81 5.89 -1.82 -15.45
N GLY A 82 4.80 -1.27 -15.99
CA GLY A 82 3.62 -2.06 -16.42
C GLY A 82 2.95 -2.92 -15.34
N ALA A 83 3.12 -2.59 -14.06
CA ALA A 83 2.40 -3.26 -12.99
C ALA A 83 0.98 -2.72 -12.90
N ILE A 84 0.04 -3.55 -12.43
CA ILE A 84 -1.35 -3.15 -12.24
C ILE A 84 -1.80 -3.48 -10.82
N LEU A 85 -2.39 -2.52 -10.13
CA LEU A 85 -3.12 -2.71 -8.88
C LEU A 85 -4.61 -2.49 -9.17
N ASP A 86 -5.41 -3.55 -9.04
CA ASP A 86 -6.84 -3.54 -9.38
C ASP A 86 -7.73 -4.00 -8.20
N GLY A 87 -8.58 -3.12 -7.69
CA GLY A 87 -9.62 -3.48 -6.72
C GLY A 87 -9.14 -3.60 -5.27
N PHE A 88 -8.17 -2.79 -4.87
CA PHE A 88 -7.69 -2.72 -3.48
C PHE A 88 -8.09 -1.40 -2.81
N THR A 89 -8.36 -1.48 -1.52
CA THR A 89 -8.28 -0.33 -0.63
C THR A 89 -6.85 -0.21 -0.11
N VAL A 90 -6.25 0.96 -0.23
CA VAL A 90 -4.91 1.28 0.29
C VAL A 90 -5.08 2.30 1.41
N ALA A 91 -4.72 1.94 2.63
CA ALA A 91 -5.04 2.74 3.81
C ALA A 91 -3.96 2.71 4.90
N GLY A 92 -3.96 3.74 5.75
CA GLY A 92 -3.11 3.79 6.95
C GLY A 92 -1.66 4.17 6.67
N GLY A 93 -1.32 4.69 5.50
CA GLY A 93 0.03 5.18 5.22
C GLY A 93 0.27 6.57 5.80
N HIS A 94 1.39 6.78 6.48
CA HIS A 94 1.73 8.05 7.13
C HIS A 94 3.13 8.49 6.71
N ALA A 95 3.23 9.15 5.56
CA ALA A 95 4.47 9.72 5.03
C ALA A 95 4.82 11.03 5.75
N TYR A 96 5.04 10.93 7.06
CA TYR A 96 5.44 12.06 7.89
C TYR A 96 6.63 11.65 8.75
N GLU A 97 7.73 12.37 8.58
CA GLU A 97 8.93 12.22 9.40
C GLU A 97 9.40 13.61 9.85
N HIS A 98 9.57 13.75 11.16
CA HIS A 98 10.03 14.99 11.79
C HIS A 98 11.56 15.06 11.87
N ASP A 99 12.24 13.91 11.90
CA ASP A 99 13.70 13.80 12.05
C ASP A 99 14.38 13.58 10.70
N GLY A 100 14.68 14.68 10.02
CA GLY A 100 15.77 14.74 9.02
C GLY A 100 15.47 14.09 7.67
N ASP A 101 15.13 14.95 6.72
CA ASP A 101 15.34 14.89 5.26
C ASP A 101 15.82 13.57 4.62
N VAL A 102 15.06 12.50 4.80
CA VAL A 102 15.10 11.36 3.88
C VAL A 102 14.09 11.66 2.80
N MET A 103 14.56 12.41 1.80
CA MET A 103 13.90 12.60 0.51
C MET A 103 13.13 11.32 0.19
N HIS A 104 11.84 11.42 -0.11
CA HIS A 104 10.86 10.34 -0.33
C HIS A 104 9.92 9.98 0.83
N ARG A 105 10.26 10.17 2.11
CA ARG A 105 9.37 9.79 3.25
C ARG A 105 8.28 10.81 3.61
N GLN A 106 8.20 11.88 2.83
CA GLN A 106 7.23 12.97 2.96
C GLN A 106 6.28 13.06 1.75
N TYR A 107 6.19 11.98 0.96
CA TYR A 107 5.34 11.93 -0.23
C TYR A 107 4.59 10.61 -0.31
N GLY A 108 3.36 10.62 -0.80
CA GLY A 108 2.66 9.39 -1.19
C GLY A 108 2.45 8.39 -0.06
N GLY A 109 1.70 8.78 0.99
CA GLY A 109 1.35 7.91 2.12
C GLY A 109 0.72 6.59 1.68
N GLY A 110 -0.24 6.66 0.75
CA GLY A 110 -0.87 5.47 0.19
C GLY A 110 0.01 4.76 -0.84
N LEU A 111 0.59 5.51 -1.78
CA LEU A 111 1.42 4.95 -2.83
C LEU A 111 2.53 5.91 -3.25
N LEU A 112 3.77 5.41 -3.18
CA LEU A 112 4.94 6.09 -3.73
C LEU A 112 5.36 5.43 -5.04
N SER A 113 5.39 6.21 -6.12
CA SER A 113 5.78 5.78 -7.45
C SER A 113 7.03 6.53 -7.91
N SER A 114 8.04 5.80 -8.40
CA SER A 114 9.28 6.37 -8.94
C SER A 114 9.67 5.61 -10.19
N TYR A 115 9.75 6.30 -11.33
CA TYR A 115 10.03 5.71 -12.65
C TYR A 115 9.14 4.51 -13.03
N ALA A 116 7.95 4.40 -12.42
CA ALA A 116 7.03 3.30 -12.67
C ALA A 116 6.12 3.61 -13.88
N HIS A 117 6.73 3.76 -15.05
CA HIS A 117 6.01 4.01 -16.29
C HIS A 117 4.96 2.92 -16.55
N GLU A 118 3.74 3.35 -16.88
CA GLU A 118 2.57 2.49 -17.10
C GLU A 118 2.10 1.70 -15.87
N LEU A 119 2.34 2.22 -14.66
CA LEU A 119 1.64 1.75 -13.47
C LEU A 119 0.13 1.98 -13.62
N GLY A 120 -0.64 0.88 -13.69
CA GLY A 120 -2.10 0.91 -13.74
C GLY A 120 -2.71 0.85 -12.35
N ILE A 121 -3.54 1.83 -12.01
CA ILE A 121 -4.33 1.84 -10.77
C ILE A 121 -5.81 1.80 -11.17
N HIS A 122 -6.49 0.71 -10.86
CA HIS A 122 -7.86 0.45 -11.31
C HIS A 122 -8.76 0.10 -10.13
N ASN A 123 -9.96 0.67 -10.07
CA ASN A 123 -10.95 0.35 -9.03
C ASN A 123 -10.39 0.39 -7.59
N CYS A 124 -9.37 1.22 -7.34
CA CYS A 124 -8.74 1.31 -6.03
C CYS A 124 -9.33 2.46 -5.23
N THR A 125 -9.32 2.31 -3.92
CA THR A 125 -9.68 3.38 -2.97
C THR A 125 -8.44 3.72 -2.14
N PHE A 126 -8.14 5.01 -2.01
CA PHE A 126 -7.12 5.51 -1.09
C PHE A 126 -7.83 6.26 0.02
N ARG A 127 -7.66 5.82 1.26
CA ARG A 127 -8.27 6.46 2.44
C ARG A 127 -7.32 6.45 3.61
N ASP A 128 -7.49 7.41 4.52
CA ASP A 128 -6.73 7.45 5.78
C ASP A 128 -5.21 7.40 5.55
N ASN A 129 -4.74 8.03 4.47
CA ASN A 129 -3.32 8.18 4.15
C ASN A 129 -2.92 9.65 4.28
N PHE A 130 -1.72 9.91 4.79
CA PHE A 130 -1.17 11.25 5.02
C PHE A 130 0.23 11.38 4.39
N ALA A 131 0.53 12.56 3.81
CA ALA A 131 1.82 12.95 3.24
C ALA A 131 1.94 14.47 3.20
#